data_AF-A0A956FNP0-F1
#
_entry.id   AF-A0A956FNP0-F1
#
_cell.length_a   1.000
_cell.length_b   1.000
_cell.length_c   1.000
_cell.angle_alpha   90.00
_cell.angle_beta   90.00
_cell.angle_gamma   90.00
#
_symmetry.space_group_name_H-M   'P 1'
#
loop_
_entity.id
_entity.type
_entity.pdbx_description
1 polymer ?
#
loop_
_entity_poly.entity_id
_entity_poly.type
_entity_poly.pdbx_seq_one_letter_code
_entity_poly.pdbx_strand_id
1 'polypeptide(L)'
;MRSPAKPAVVDAGELAETITREHPEVGALLLAVGGFGSPIDAPCDRVGVFAIVGAGLVLLADAWVREAQRDDLVAALRDRCAGLRVGAWDVLYATAWGYAWTADGLPFALWDRRGCVASASAAGLHRRGDADLARATLTAVEVRLSDDWSRRSVEVVGADGRWTVVAEESLAPAVDPTYDGIDLMVDLGWLIAVGRALAQALALPLRDRTGEV
;
A
#
# COMPACT_ATOMS: atom_id res chain seq x y z
N MET A 1 25.84 -3.03 4.56
CA MET A 1 24.74 -2.38 3.82
C MET A 1 24.56 -1.00 4.44
N ARG A 2 24.70 0.11 3.69
CA ARG A 2 24.47 1.45 4.27
C ARG A 2 22.98 1.58 4.56
N SER A 3 22.60 2.08 5.74
CA SER A 3 21.20 2.48 5.97
C SER A 3 20.81 3.47 4.88
N PRO A 4 19.63 3.33 4.26
CA PRO A 4 19.12 4.35 3.35
C PRO A 4 19.11 5.70 4.07
N ALA A 5 19.42 6.77 3.33
CA ALA A 5 19.28 8.11 3.86
C ALA A 5 17.82 8.31 4.30
N LYS A 6 17.61 8.96 5.46
CA LYS A 6 16.26 9.27 5.92
C LYS A 6 15.60 10.22 4.91
N PRO A 7 14.33 10.01 4.54
CA PRO A 7 13.61 10.95 3.68
C PRO A 7 13.57 12.34 4.32
N ALA A 8 13.70 13.38 3.50
CA ALA A 8 13.63 14.77 3.96
C ALA A 8 12.17 15.21 4.13
N VAL A 9 11.93 16.20 5.01
CA VAL A 9 10.66 16.93 5.04
C VAL A 9 10.72 17.98 3.93
N VAL A 10 9.73 17.97 3.04
CA VAL A 10 9.67 18.84 1.86
C VAL A 10 8.33 19.57 1.78
N ASP A 11 8.32 20.69 1.08
CA ASP A 11 7.07 21.38 0.73
C ASP A 11 6.31 20.61 -0.37
N ALA A 12 4.99 20.55 -0.27
CA ALA A 12 4.14 19.85 -1.24
C ALA A 12 4.24 20.43 -2.66
N GLY A 13 4.30 21.76 -2.78
CA GLY A 13 4.42 22.44 -4.07
C GLY A 13 5.79 22.19 -4.70
N GLU A 14 6.86 22.28 -3.93
CA GLU A 14 8.23 21.99 -4.38
C GLU A 14 8.37 20.54 -4.85
N LEU A 15 7.78 19.59 -4.11
CA LEU A 15 7.78 18.18 -4.50
C LEU A 15 7.05 17.97 -5.83
N ALA A 16 5.83 18.52 -5.98
CA ALA A 16 5.05 18.39 -7.21
C ALA A 16 5.74 19.02 -8.43
N GLU A 17 6.36 20.19 -8.25
CA GLU A 17 7.14 20.87 -9.28
C GLU A 17 8.35 20.05 -9.68
N THR A 18 9.10 19.52 -8.70
CA THR A 18 10.27 18.67 -8.93
C THR A 18 9.91 17.43 -9.74
N ILE A 19 8.86 16.69 -9.33
CA ILE A 19 8.39 15.50 -10.06
C ILE A 19 8.05 15.83 -11.51
N THR A 20 7.35 16.94 -11.74
CA THR A 20 6.88 17.30 -13.09
C THR A 20 8.01 17.78 -13.99
N ARG A 21 8.96 18.54 -13.41
CA ARG A 21 10.12 19.07 -14.13
C ARG A 21 11.11 17.96 -14.49
N GLU A 22 11.34 17.01 -13.59
CA GLU A 22 12.33 15.95 -13.77
C GLU A 22 11.78 14.73 -14.53
N HIS A 23 10.46 14.55 -14.56
CA HIS A 23 9.79 13.41 -15.20
C HIS A 23 8.60 13.81 -16.08
N PRO A 24 8.78 14.69 -17.09
CA PRO A 24 7.70 15.20 -17.93
C PRO A 24 7.02 14.11 -18.79
N GLU A 25 7.67 12.97 -19.00
CA GLU A 25 7.17 11.85 -19.81
C GLU A 25 6.20 10.92 -19.07
N VAL A 26 6.01 11.09 -17.76
CA VAL A 26 5.23 10.16 -16.94
C VAL A 26 3.73 10.36 -17.14
N GLY A 27 3.11 9.45 -17.89
CA GLY A 27 1.67 9.48 -18.19
C GLY A 27 0.76 9.03 -17.04
N ALA A 28 1.28 8.34 -16.03
CA ALA A 28 0.51 7.86 -14.89
C ALA A 28 1.36 7.78 -13.62
N LEU A 29 0.80 8.25 -12.50
CA LEU A 29 1.45 8.29 -11.20
C LEU A 29 0.64 7.52 -10.15
N LEU A 30 1.33 6.98 -9.16
CA LEU A 30 0.77 6.61 -7.87
C LEU A 30 1.39 7.51 -6.80
N LEU A 31 0.58 8.31 -6.12
CA LEU A 31 0.95 8.95 -4.86
C LEU A 31 0.53 8.02 -3.72
N ALA A 32 1.49 7.31 -3.13
CA ALA A 32 1.27 6.48 -1.96
C ALA A 32 1.51 7.30 -0.69
N VAL A 33 0.56 7.27 0.23
CA VAL A 33 0.60 8.00 1.51
C VAL A 33 0.59 6.99 2.64
N GLY A 34 1.46 7.17 3.62
CA GLY A 34 1.57 6.27 4.77
C GLY A 34 2.69 6.72 5.71
N GLY A 35 3.33 5.77 6.38
CA GLY A 35 4.38 6.08 7.34
C GLY A 35 3.85 6.12 8.77
N PHE A 36 4.53 5.39 9.65
CA PHE A 36 4.38 5.54 11.10
C PHE A 36 5.63 6.21 11.68
N GLY A 37 5.41 7.20 12.54
CA GLY A 37 6.44 8.02 13.20
C GLY A 37 6.84 9.25 12.38
N SER A 38 6.74 10.46 12.95
CA SER A 38 7.11 11.71 12.28
C SER A 38 8.58 12.09 12.55
N PRO A 39 9.32 12.66 11.57
CA PRO A 39 10.69 13.15 11.78
C PRO A 39 10.79 14.45 12.57
N ILE A 40 9.67 15.14 12.76
CA ILE A 40 9.61 16.46 13.41
C ILE A 40 8.43 16.52 14.38
N ASP A 41 8.42 17.53 15.25
CA ASP A 41 7.33 17.80 16.19
C ASP A 41 6.10 18.43 15.50
N ALA A 42 5.69 17.86 14.36
CA ALA A 42 4.49 18.20 13.62
C ALA A 42 3.95 16.97 12.88
N PRO A 43 2.61 16.82 12.73
CA PRO A 43 2.03 15.75 11.94
C PRO A 43 2.51 15.79 10.48
N CYS A 44 3.10 14.68 10.04
CA CYS A 44 3.60 14.49 8.69
C CYS A 44 3.25 13.09 8.21
N ASP A 45 3.05 12.97 6.90
CA ASP A 45 2.94 11.71 6.20
C ASP A 45 4.20 11.45 5.40
N ARG A 46 4.59 10.18 5.35
CA ARG A 46 5.58 9.74 4.38
C ARG A 46 4.86 9.48 3.07
N VAL A 47 5.32 10.16 2.03
CA VAL A 47 4.78 10.06 0.68
C VAL A 47 5.78 9.42 -0.26
N GLY A 48 5.28 8.51 -1.09
CA GLY A 48 6.02 7.90 -2.18
C GLY A 48 5.36 8.30 -3.49
N VAL A 49 6.11 8.97 -4.37
CA VAL A 49 5.64 9.30 -5.72
C VAL A 49 6.22 8.28 -6.68
N PHE A 50 5.37 7.49 -7.33
CA PHE A 50 5.77 6.44 -8.25
C PHE A 50 5.28 6.72 -9.67
N ALA A 51 6.15 6.51 -10.66
CA ALA A 51 5.70 6.32 -12.05
C ALA A 51 5.14 4.91 -12.23
N ILE A 52 3.97 4.80 -12.86
CA ILE A 52 3.39 3.52 -13.25
C ILE A 52 3.88 3.21 -14.67
N VAL A 53 4.75 2.20 -14.80
CA VAL A 53 5.37 1.81 -16.08
C VAL A 53 5.03 0.36 -16.40
N GLY A 54 4.10 0.15 -17.34
CA GLY A 54 3.57 -1.18 -17.64
C GLY A 54 2.91 -1.80 -16.40
N ALA A 55 3.40 -2.96 -15.97
CA ALA A 55 2.95 -3.62 -14.75
C ALA A 55 3.79 -3.24 -13.50
N GLY A 56 4.76 -2.34 -13.61
CA GLY A 56 5.69 -1.98 -12.53
C GLY A 56 5.48 -0.60 -11.94
N LEU A 57 6.16 -0.35 -10.82
CA LEU A 57 6.33 0.96 -10.21
C LEU A 57 7.81 1.36 -10.21
N VAL A 58 8.07 2.62 -10.52
CA VAL A 58 9.39 3.25 -10.35
C VAL A 58 9.24 4.37 -9.32
N LEU A 59 9.92 4.25 -8.18
CA LEU A 59 9.93 5.29 -7.14
C LEU A 59 10.69 6.52 -7.65
N LEU A 60 9.99 7.63 -7.82
CA LEU A 60 10.54 8.92 -8.25
C LEU A 60 10.97 9.75 -7.04
N ALA A 61 10.18 9.75 -5.97
CA ALA A 61 10.49 10.45 -4.74
C ALA A 61 9.94 9.72 -3.50
N ASP A 62 10.67 9.87 -2.39
CA ASP A 62 10.33 9.40 -1.04
C ASP A 62 10.64 10.54 -0.09
N ALA A 63 9.60 11.10 0.54
CA ALA A 63 9.70 12.30 1.33
C ALA A 63 8.67 12.31 2.46
N TRP A 64 8.87 13.20 3.42
CA TRP A 64 7.87 13.59 4.40
C TRP A 64 7.19 14.87 3.96
N VAL A 65 5.86 14.89 3.99
CA VAL A 65 5.05 16.09 3.72
C VAL A 65 4.16 16.33 4.92
N ARG A 66 3.96 17.59 5.31
CA ARG A 66 3.07 17.91 6.42
C ARG A 66 1.65 17.48 6.07
N GLU A 67 0.93 16.90 7.03
CA GLU A 67 -0.43 16.40 6.81
C GLU A 67 -1.36 17.48 6.24
N ALA A 68 -1.23 18.72 6.75
CA ALA A 68 -1.98 19.88 6.27
C ALA A 68 -1.74 20.26 4.79
N GLN A 69 -0.66 19.75 4.18
CA GLN A 69 -0.30 20.01 2.78
C GLN A 69 -0.60 18.81 1.87
N ARG A 70 -1.16 17.72 2.41
CA ARG A 70 -1.43 16.49 1.66
C ARG A 70 -2.40 16.73 0.50
N ASP A 71 -3.50 17.45 0.76
CA ASP A 71 -4.52 17.74 -0.25
C ASP A 71 -3.97 18.68 -1.34
N ASP A 72 -3.10 19.62 -0.97
CA ASP A 72 -2.41 20.50 -1.91
C ASP A 72 -1.47 19.71 -2.82
N LEU A 73 -0.73 18.73 -2.28
CA LEU A 73 0.11 17.83 -3.08
C LEU A 73 -0.72 17.02 -4.07
N VAL A 74 -1.84 16.45 -3.62
CA VAL A 74 -2.76 15.68 -4.46
C VAL A 74 -3.29 16.55 -5.59
N ALA A 75 -3.77 17.76 -5.28
CA ALA A 75 -4.27 18.70 -6.28
C ALA A 75 -3.19 19.09 -7.29
N ALA A 76 -2.00 19.47 -6.81
CA ALA A 76 -0.89 19.87 -7.65
C ALA A 76 -0.43 18.76 -8.60
N LEU A 77 -0.35 17.51 -8.15
CA LEU A 77 -0.01 16.38 -8.99
C LEU A 77 -1.13 16.04 -9.98
N ARG A 78 -2.41 16.16 -9.57
CA ARG A 78 -3.56 15.85 -10.42
C ARG A 78 -3.70 16.82 -11.58
N ASP A 79 -3.45 18.10 -11.34
CA ASP A 79 -3.46 19.14 -12.39
C ASP A 79 -2.41 18.90 -13.48
N ARG A 80 -1.32 18.18 -13.13
CA ARG A 80 -0.17 17.93 -14.00
C ARG A 80 -0.17 16.52 -14.60
N CYS A 81 -0.78 15.55 -13.93
CA CYS A 81 -0.85 14.15 -14.34
C CYS A 81 -2.29 13.64 -14.24
N ALA A 82 -3.01 13.61 -15.36
CA ALA A 82 -4.39 13.09 -15.43
C ALA A 82 -4.49 11.61 -14.99
N GLY A 83 -3.40 10.85 -15.10
CA GLY A 83 -3.30 9.46 -14.66
C GLY A 83 -2.95 9.27 -13.18
N LEU A 84 -3.04 10.32 -12.34
CA LEU A 84 -2.73 10.21 -10.92
C LEU A 84 -3.72 9.29 -10.19
N ARG A 85 -3.15 8.33 -9.45
CA ARG A 85 -3.85 7.51 -8.46
C ARG A 85 -3.34 7.85 -7.06
N VAL A 86 -4.24 7.82 -6.08
CA VAL A 86 -3.88 7.99 -4.67
C VAL A 86 -3.99 6.65 -3.97
N GLY A 87 -3.02 6.38 -3.11
CA GLY A 87 -2.86 5.08 -2.50
C GLY A 87 -2.10 5.13 -1.19
N ALA A 88 -1.65 3.95 -0.77
CA ALA A 88 -0.87 3.76 0.43
C ALA A 88 0.27 2.76 0.19
N TRP A 89 1.14 2.63 1.18
CA TRP A 89 2.34 1.81 1.13
C TRP A 89 2.77 1.40 2.55
N ASP A 90 3.52 0.30 2.65
CA ASP A 90 3.93 -0.36 3.90
C ASP A 90 5.21 0.23 4.53
N VAL A 91 5.32 1.55 4.54
CA VAL A 91 6.50 2.22 5.11
C VAL A 91 6.30 2.62 6.57
N LEU A 92 7.39 2.57 7.33
CA LEU A 92 7.54 3.16 8.67
C LEU A 92 8.54 4.31 8.60
N TYR A 93 8.96 4.85 9.74
CA TYR A 93 9.88 5.99 9.82
C TYR A 93 11.16 5.85 8.98
N ALA A 94 11.80 4.67 9.01
CA ALA A 94 13.09 4.43 8.36
C ALA A 94 13.14 3.15 7.50
N THR A 95 12.02 2.44 7.35
CA THR A 95 11.99 1.24 6.52
C THR A 95 11.89 1.60 5.04
N ALA A 96 12.44 0.76 4.17
CA ALA A 96 12.17 0.86 2.75
C ALA A 96 10.83 0.19 2.44
N TRP A 97 10.11 0.66 1.43
CA TRP A 97 8.83 0.06 1.03
C TRP A 97 9.01 -1.37 0.52
N GLY A 98 8.08 -2.24 0.90
CA GLY A 98 7.88 -3.58 0.35
C GLY A 98 6.72 -3.62 -0.64
N TYR A 99 5.62 -2.94 -0.31
CA TYR A 99 4.37 -2.90 -1.05
C TYR A 99 3.79 -1.48 -1.17
N ALA A 100 3.16 -1.19 -2.30
CA ALA A 100 2.34 -0.01 -2.51
C ALA A 100 1.03 -0.42 -3.20
N TRP A 101 -0.08 0.25 -2.89
CA TRP A 101 -1.38 -0.06 -3.45
C TRP A 101 -2.24 1.19 -3.63
N THR A 102 -3.22 1.11 -4.53
CA THR A 102 -4.28 2.12 -4.65
C THR A 102 -5.28 1.98 -3.49
N ALA A 103 -5.61 3.08 -2.81
CA ALA A 103 -6.46 3.06 -1.62
C ALA A 103 -7.94 3.33 -1.96
N ASP A 104 -8.19 4.24 -2.91
CA ASP A 104 -9.53 4.68 -3.25
C ASP A 104 -9.92 4.33 -4.69
N GLY A 105 -11.07 3.67 -4.83
CA GLY A 105 -11.76 3.45 -6.10
C GLY A 105 -11.25 2.27 -6.93
N LEU A 106 -11.80 2.17 -8.14
CA LEU A 106 -11.40 1.20 -9.15
C LEU A 106 -10.45 1.84 -10.17
N PRO A 107 -9.45 1.11 -10.68
CA PRO A 107 -9.09 -0.26 -10.32
C PRO A 107 -8.19 -0.35 -9.08
N PHE A 108 -8.36 -1.40 -8.27
CA PHE A 108 -7.36 -1.74 -7.25
C PHE A 108 -6.13 -2.34 -7.90
N ALA A 109 -4.96 -1.95 -7.45
CA ALA A 109 -3.72 -2.64 -7.75
C ALA A 109 -2.77 -2.57 -6.56
N LEU A 110 -2.04 -3.66 -6.36
CA LEU A 110 -1.01 -3.87 -5.35
C LEU A 110 0.28 -4.22 -6.08
N TRP A 111 1.36 -3.52 -5.76
CA TRP A 111 2.68 -3.72 -6.33
C TRP A 111 3.70 -4.04 -5.26
N ASP A 112 4.70 -4.83 -5.65
CA ASP A 112 5.99 -4.92 -4.98
C ASP A 112 7.08 -4.40 -5.93
N ARG A 113 8.35 -4.52 -5.53
CA ARG A 113 9.50 -4.11 -6.36
C ARG A 113 9.67 -4.91 -7.65
N ARG A 114 9.00 -6.05 -7.80
CA ARG A 114 9.04 -6.91 -8.99
C ARG A 114 7.87 -6.64 -9.93
N GLY A 115 6.89 -5.83 -9.52
CA GLY A 115 5.75 -5.40 -10.31
C GLY A 115 4.41 -5.66 -9.63
N CYS A 116 3.33 -5.64 -10.41
CA CYS A 116 1.97 -5.83 -9.93
C CYS A 116 1.82 -7.25 -9.35
N VAL A 117 1.52 -7.33 -8.07
CA VAL A 117 1.26 -8.57 -7.32
C VAL A 117 -0.18 -9.00 -7.53
N ALA A 118 -1.11 -8.05 -7.43
CA ALA A 118 -2.52 -8.29 -7.64
C ALA A 118 -3.21 -7.04 -8.17
N SER A 119 -4.26 -7.23 -8.98
CA SER A 119 -5.16 -6.15 -9.37
C SER A 119 -6.60 -6.63 -9.36
N ALA A 120 -7.52 -5.75 -8.99
CA ALA A 120 -8.94 -6.08 -8.90
C ALA A 120 -9.78 -5.08 -9.68
N SER A 121 -10.78 -5.62 -10.37
CA SER A 121 -11.79 -4.88 -11.11
C SER A 121 -13.17 -5.47 -10.85
N ALA A 122 -14.21 -4.88 -11.46
CA ALA A 122 -15.55 -5.45 -11.43
C ALA A 122 -15.62 -6.89 -11.99
N ALA A 123 -14.67 -7.28 -12.87
CA ALA A 123 -14.62 -8.62 -13.45
C ALA A 123 -14.04 -9.68 -12.51
N GLY A 124 -13.14 -9.29 -11.61
CA GLY A 124 -12.44 -10.25 -10.77
C GLY A 124 -11.10 -9.78 -10.24
N LEU A 125 -10.33 -10.75 -9.75
CA LEU A 125 -9.01 -10.58 -9.18
C LEU A 125 -7.97 -11.26 -10.08
N HIS A 126 -7.00 -10.48 -10.52
CA HIS A 126 -5.79 -10.97 -11.20
C HIS A 126 -4.67 -11.05 -10.17
N ARG A 127 -3.96 -12.18 -10.11
CA ARG A 127 -2.80 -12.38 -9.23
C ARG A 127 -1.59 -12.81 -10.05
N ARG A 128 -0.41 -12.30 -9.70
CA ARG A 128 0.82 -12.57 -10.45
C ARG A 128 1.17 -14.06 -10.44
N GLY A 129 1.24 -14.66 -11.63
CA GLY A 129 1.62 -16.06 -11.80
C GLY A 129 0.51 -17.06 -11.52
N ASP A 130 -0.71 -16.59 -11.26
CA ASP A 130 -1.88 -17.40 -10.97
C ASP A 130 -2.97 -17.20 -12.04
N ALA A 131 -3.95 -18.10 -12.07
CA ALA A 131 -5.15 -17.92 -12.87
C ALA A 131 -6.05 -16.81 -12.28
N ASP A 132 -6.73 -16.10 -13.18
CA ASP A 132 -7.70 -15.07 -12.81
C ASP A 132 -8.89 -15.66 -12.06
N LEU A 133 -9.29 -14.99 -11.00
CA LEU A 133 -10.46 -15.38 -10.21
C LEU A 133 -11.64 -14.49 -10.61
N ALA A 134 -12.68 -15.12 -11.17
CA ALA A 134 -13.90 -14.43 -11.54
C ALA A 134 -14.59 -13.86 -10.29
N ARG A 135 -15.02 -12.60 -10.36
CA ARG A 135 -15.64 -11.93 -9.23
C ARG A 135 -16.80 -12.72 -8.61
N ALA A 136 -17.61 -13.38 -9.44
CA ALA A 136 -18.80 -14.12 -9.01
C ALA A 136 -18.49 -15.32 -8.09
N THR A 137 -17.27 -15.83 -8.06
CA THR A 137 -16.89 -16.97 -7.19
C THR A 137 -16.38 -16.53 -5.82
N LEU A 138 -16.17 -15.23 -5.62
CA LEU A 138 -15.57 -14.63 -4.42
C LEU A 138 -16.66 -14.17 -3.45
N THR A 139 -16.43 -14.39 -2.16
CA THR A 139 -17.43 -14.20 -1.10
C THR A 139 -16.97 -13.28 0.03
N ALA A 140 -15.66 -13.16 0.28
CA ALA A 140 -15.11 -12.23 1.27
C ALA A 140 -13.62 -11.94 1.02
N VAL A 141 -13.13 -10.86 1.64
CA VAL A 141 -11.70 -10.63 1.89
C VAL A 141 -11.45 -10.85 3.38
N GLU A 142 -10.39 -11.57 3.73
CA GLU A 142 -9.99 -11.82 5.11
C GLU A 142 -8.57 -11.31 5.37
N VAL A 143 -8.38 -10.66 6.52
CA VAL A 143 -7.05 -10.39 7.08
C VAL A 143 -6.78 -11.44 8.15
N ARG A 144 -5.67 -12.17 8.01
CA ARG A 144 -5.33 -13.29 8.90
C ARG A 144 -4.01 -13.06 9.60
N LEU A 145 -3.95 -13.55 10.83
CA LEU A 145 -2.76 -13.61 11.67
C LEU A 145 -2.64 -15.05 12.21
N SER A 146 -1.45 -15.65 12.09
CA SER A 146 -1.14 -16.95 12.68
C SER A 146 -1.15 -16.91 14.21
N ASP A 147 -1.27 -18.05 14.86
CA ASP A 147 -1.37 -18.12 16.33
C ASP A 147 -0.08 -17.69 17.04
N ASP A 148 1.06 -17.86 16.39
CA ASP A 148 2.38 -17.44 16.83
C ASP A 148 2.78 -16.03 16.33
N TRP A 149 1.85 -15.34 15.66
CA TRP A 149 2.00 -14.01 15.04
C TRP A 149 3.08 -13.90 13.97
N SER A 150 3.76 -15.00 13.61
CA SER A 150 4.87 -15.01 12.68
C SER A 150 4.45 -14.80 11.23
N ARG A 151 3.18 -15.08 10.91
CA ARG A 151 2.63 -14.94 9.56
C ARG A 151 1.34 -14.15 9.58
N ARG A 152 1.27 -13.22 8.63
CA ARG A 152 0.13 -12.33 8.43
C ARG A 152 -0.20 -12.22 6.94
N SER A 153 -1.47 -12.21 6.58
CA SER A 153 -1.89 -12.24 5.17
C SER A 153 -3.21 -11.52 4.91
N VAL A 154 -3.37 -11.06 3.67
CA VAL A 154 -4.67 -10.74 3.07
C VAL A 154 -5.02 -11.88 2.13
N GLU A 155 -6.19 -12.46 2.34
CA GLU A 155 -6.72 -13.57 1.55
C GLU A 155 -8.07 -13.21 0.96
N VAL A 156 -8.37 -13.76 -0.21
CA VAL A 156 -9.72 -13.74 -0.78
C VAL A 156 -10.33 -15.13 -0.61
N VAL A 157 -11.58 -15.15 -0.16
CA VAL A 157 -12.35 -16.37 0.07
C VAL A 157 -13.37 -16.52 -1.05
N GLY A 158 -13.55 -17.74 -1.54
CA GLY A 158 -14.56 -18.08 -2.53
C GLY A 158 -15.12 -19.47 -2.29
N ALA A 159 -16.00 -19.93 -3.19
CA ALA A 159 -16.65 -21.23 -3.08
C ALA A 159 -15.63 -22.40 -3.11
N ASP A 160 -14.59 -22.25 -3.93
CA ASP A 160 -13.62 -23.31 -4.21
C ASP A 160 -12.36 -23.26 -3.34
N GLY A 161 -12.29 -22.31 -2.40
CA GLY A 161 -11.18 -22.20 -1.47
C GLY A 161 -10.80 -20.78 -1.07
N ARG A 162 -9.52 -20.63 -0.75
CA ARG A 162 -8.90 -19.41 -0.24
C ARG A 162 -7.63 -19.13 -1.03
N TRP A 163 -7.41 -17.88 -1.37
CA TRP A 163 -6.26 -17.46 -2.16
C TRP A 163 -5.55 -16.30 -1.48
N THR A 164 -4.27 -16.49 -1.18
CA THR A 164 -3.42 -15.42 -0.66
C THR A 164 -3.19 -14.36 -1.74
N VAL A 165 -3.42 -13.10 -1.38
CA VAL A 165 -3.12 -11.93 -2.21
C VAL A 165 -1.77 -11.36 -1.83
N VAL A 166 -1.54 -11.19 -0.53
CA VAL A 166 -0.25 -10.80 0.03
C VAL A 166 -0.08 -11.50 1.37
N ALA A 167 1.15 -11.90 1.67
CA ALA A 167 1.55 -12.42 2.96
C ALA A 167 2.92 -11.88 3.33
N GLU A 168 3.14 -11.73 4.63
CA GLU A 168 4.42 -11.40 5.22
C GLU A 168 4.72 -12.41 6.33
N GLU A 169 5.98 -12.81 6.40
CA GLU A 169 6.53 -13.64 7.48
C GLU A 169 7.56 -12.82 8.24
N SER A 170 7.45 -12.84 9.56
CA SER A 170 8.37 -12.15 10.47
C SER A 170 8.80 -13.09 11.59
N LEU A 171 10.09 -13.11 11.88
CA LEU A 171 10.64 -13.81 13.04
C LEU A 171 10.56 -12.97 14.32
N ALA A 172 10.26 -11.66 14.21
CA ALA A 172 10.29 -10.74 15.34
C ALA A 172 9.45 -11.22 16.54
N PRO A 173 8.20 -11.71 16.37
CA PRO A 173 7.41 -12.23 17.49
C PRO A 173 8.07 -13.39 18.25
N ALA A 174 8.93 -14.17 17.59
CA ALA A 174 9.59 -15.34 18.16
C ALA A 174 10.95 -15.03 18.78
N VAL A 175 11.63 -13.99 18.33
CA VAL A 175 13.05 -13.73 18.69
C VAL A 175 13.27 -12.43 19.44
N ASP A 176 12.36 -11.46 19.33
CA ASP A 176 12.45 -10.19 20.03
C ASP A 176 11.57 -10.21 21.28
N PRO A 177 12.14 -10.26 22.49
CA PRO A 177 11.37 -10.28 23.73
C PRO A 177 10.64 -8.96 24.02
N THR A 178 10.93 -7.90 23.24
CA THR A 178 10.23 -6.63 23.32
C THR A 178 9.08 -6.52 22.33
N TYR A 179 8.94 -7.48 21.40
CA TYR A 179 7.83 -7.51 20.46
C TYR A 179 6.51 -7.69 21.23
N ASP A 180 5.66 -6.68 21.16
CA ASP A 180 4.40 -6.66 21.89
C ASP A 180 3.19 -6.34 21.00
N GLY A 181 2.05 -6.06 21.64
CA GLY A 181 0.81 -5.75 20.92
C GLY A 181 0.89 -4.47 20.08
N ILE A 182 1.74 -3.50 20.43
CA ILE A 182 1.92 -2.27 19.67
C ILE A 182 2.66 -2.58 18.36
N ASP A 183 3.73 -3.37 18.42
CA ASP A 183 4.44 -3.81 17.21
C ASP A 183 3.50 -4.56 16.28
N LEU A 184 2.71 -5.48 16.84
CA LEU A 184 1.71 -6.23 16.09
C LEU A 184 0.63 -5.32 15.48
N MET A 185 0.16 -4.30 16.20
CA MET A 185 -0.81 -3.34 15.68
C MET A 185 -0.25 -2.54 14.49
N VAL A 186 1.01 -2.10 14.57
CA VAL A 186 1.68 -1.38 13.48
C VAL A 186 1.83 -2.30 12.26
N ASP A 187 2.28 -3.53 12.50
CA ASP A 187 2.47 -4.57 11.48
C ASP A 187 1.17 -4.99 10.80
N LEU A 188 0.05 -5.03 11.52
CA LEU A 188 -1.26 -5.36 10.95
C LEU A 188 -1.94 -4.19 10.25
N GLY A 189 -1.60 -2.94 10.63
CA GLY A 189 -2.28 -1.75 10.14
C GLY A 189 -2.28 -1.65 8.61
N TRP A 190 -1.15 -1.94 7.97
CA TRP A 190 -1.04 -1.90 6.52
C TRP A 190 -1.81 -3.04 5.83
N LEU A 191 -1.84 -4.25 6.42
CA LEU A 191 -2.63 -5.37 5.88
C LEU A 191 -4.12 -5.10 5.96
N ILE A 192 -4.59 -4.48 7.04
CA ILE A 192 -5.99 -4.06 7.18
C ILE A 192 -6.33 -3.03 6.11
N ALA A 193 -5.44 -2.07 5.85
CA ALA A 193 -5.63 -1.07 4.80
C ALA A 193 -5.67 -1.70 3.40
N VAL A 194 -4.77 -2.64 3.09
CA VAL A 194 -4.81 -3.41 1.83
C VAL A 194 -6.09 -4.22 1.71
N GLY A 195 -6.47 -4.96 2.77
CA GLY A 195 -7.66 -5.78 2.81
C GLY A 195 -8.93 -4.95 2.58
N ARG A 196 -9.03 -3.76 3.20
CA ARG A 196 -10.15 -2.84 2.98
C ARG A 196 -10.22 -2.33 1.55
N ALA A 197 -9.10 -1.86 0.99
CA ALA A 197 -9.05 -1.37 -0.38
C ALA A 197 -9.44 -2.46 -1.39
N LEU A 198 -8.93 -3.69 -1.18
CA LEU A 198 -9.28 -4.84 -1.99
C LEU A 198 -10.76 -5.23 -1.86
N ALA A 199 -11.28 -5.28 -0.63
CA ALA A 199 -12.69 -5.58 -0.35
C ALA A 199 -13.62 -4.59 -1.03
N GLN A 200 -13.29 -3.29 -0.95
CA GLN A 200 -14.03 -2.23 -1.63
C GLN A 200 -14.00 -2.39 -3.15
N ALA A 201 -12.82 -2.64 -3.74
CA ALA A 201 -12.69 -2.82 -5.19
C ALA A 201 -13.44 -4.05 -5.71
N LEU A 202 -13.49 -5.11 -4.92
CA LEU A 202 -14.29 -6.29 -5.22
C LEU A 202 -15.75 -6.13 -4.74
N ALA A 203 -16.18 -5.06 -4.08
CA ALA A 203 -17.50 -4.99 -3.45
C ALA A 203 -17.82 -6.26 -2.61
N LEU A 204 -16.86 -6.68 -1.79
CA LEU A 204 -16.94 -7.83 -0.89
C LEU A 204 -16.89 -7.35 0.56
N PRO A 205 -17.47 -8.10 1.51
CA PRO A 205 -17.25 -7.83 2.92
C PRO A 205 -15.78 -8.10 3.28
N LEU A 206 -15.22 -7.23 4.14
CA LEU A 206 -13.98 -7.49 4.86
C LEU A 206 -14.34 -8.25 6.15
N ARG A 207 -13.68 -9.37 6.40
CA ARG A 207 -13.86 -10.17 7.62
C ARG A 207 -12.55 -10.23 8.39
N ASP A 208 -12.67 -10.17 9.71
CA ASP A 208 -11.61 -10.57 10.60
C ASP A 208 -11.81 -12.03 11.07
N ARG A 209 -10.89 -12.51 11.92
CA ARG A 209 -10.91 -13.87 12.45
C ARG A 209 -12.15 -14.17 13.32
N THR A 210 -12.89 -13.15 13.76
CA THR A 210 -14.11 -13.28 14.57
C THR A 210 -15.41 -13.31 13.77
N GLY A 211 -15.35 -13.01 12.47
CA GLY A 211 -16.45 -13.23 11.53
C GLY A 211 -17.35 -12.03 11.24
N GLU A 212 -17.11 -10.85 11.83
CA GLU A 212 -17.86 -9.62 11.55
C GLU A 212 -16.95 -8.36 11.64
N VAL A 213 -16.99 -7.51 10.61
CA VAL A 213 -16.62 -6.08 10.66
C VAL A 213 -17.70 -5.29 9.94
#